data_AF-A0AAP3GD05-F1
#
_entry.id   AF-A0AAP3GD05-F1
#
_cell.length_a   1.000
_cell.length_b   1.000
_cell.length_c   1.000
_cell.angle_alpha   90.00
_cell.angle_beta   90.00
_cell.angle_gamma   90.00
#
_symmetry.space_group_name_H-M   'P 1'
#
loop_
_entity.id
_entity.type
_entity.pdbx_description
1 polymer ?
#
loop_
_entity_poly.entity_id
_entity_poly.type
_entity_poly.pdbx_seq_one_letter_code
_entity_poly.pdbx_strand_id
1 'polypeptide(L)' 'KANMFGIKVEYVNPAYTSQTCPSCSERNKAQDRTYKCTCGFHTHRDRVGAMNIRYAPVIDGNSQSA' A
#
# COMPACT_ATOMS: atom_id res chain seq x y z
N LYS A 1 -5.72 21.41 1.12
CA LYS A 1 -6.50 21.18 -0.12
C LYS A 1 -7.66 20.20 0.12
N ALA A 2 -7.43 18.95 0.53
CA ALA A 2 -8.51 17.97 0.80
C ALA A 2 -9.61 18.50 1.75
N ASN A 3 -9.22 19.09 2.88
CA ASN A 3 -10.16 19.65 3.86
C ASN A 3 -11.07 20.76 3.29
N MET A 4 -10.62 21.50 2.28
CA MET A 4 -11.43 22.57 1.65
C MET A 4 -12.63 22.00 0.86
N PHE A 5 -12.57 20.70 0.52
CA PHE A 5 -13.64 19.99 -0.18
C PHE A 5 -14.32 18.95 0.72
N GLY A 6 -14.08 18.98 2.05
CA GLY A 6 -14.68 18.03 2.99
C GLY A 6 -14.17 16.59 2.88
N ILE A 7 -13.03 16.35 2.22
CA ILE A 7 -12.45 15.01 2.09
C ILE A 7 -11.71 14.66 3.38
N LYS A 8 -12.12 13.56 4.04
CA LYS A 8 -11.45 13.03 5.23
C LYS A 8 -10.05 12.52 4.85
N VAL A 9 -9.04 12.95 5.61
CA VAL A 9 -7.66 12.46 5.48
C VAL A 9 -7.35 11.58 6.67
N GLU A 10 -7.00 10.32 6.40
CA GLU A 10 -6.58 9.35 7.41
C GLU A 10 -5.09 9.05 7.23
N TYR A 11 -4.39 8.82 8.35
CA TYR A 11 -2.98 8.48 8.36
C TYR A 11 -2.83 6.98 8.64
N VAL A 12 -1.97 6.32 7.88
CA VAL A 12 -1.68 4.90 8.01
C VAL A 12 -0.17 4.68 8.19
N ASN A 13 0.22 3.54 8.75
CA ASN A 13 1.63 3.14 8.76
C ASN A 13 2.03 2.58 7.38
N PRO A 14 2.95 3.22 6.63
CA PRO A 14 3.31 2.78 5.28
C PRO A 14 4.30 1.60 5.25
N ALA A 15 4.74 1.09 6.41
CA ALA A 15 5.74 0.04 6.47
C ALA A 15 5.34 -1.18 5.63
N TYR A 16 6.30 -1.67 4.83
CA TYR A 16 6.16 -2.85 3.97
C TYR A 16 5.10 -2.77 2.85
N THR A 17 4.34 -1.67 2.73
CA THR A 17 3.29 -1.52 1.71
C THR A 17 3.81 -1.62 0.27
N SER A 18 5.03 -1.19 -0.02
CA SER A 18 5.64 -1.34 -1.35
C SER A 18 6.36 -2.67 -1.58
N GLN A 19 6.37 -3.55 -0.57
CA GLN A 19 7.08 -4.83 -0.59
C GLN A 19 6.13 -6.03 -0.63
N THR A 20 4.96 -5.92 -0.01
CA THR A 20 3.95 -6.98 0.00
C THR A 20 3.29 -7.14 -1.37
N CYS A 21 3.36 -8.34 -1.94
CA CYS A 21 2.72 -8.65 -3.22
C CYS A 21 1.19 -8.62 -3.08
N PRO A 22 0.45 -7.83 -3.88
CA PRO A 22 -1.01 -7.82 -3.81
C PRO A 22 -1.65 -9.15 -4.25
N SER A 23 -0.90 -9.99 -4.97
CA SER A 23 -1.41 -11.25 -5.52
C SER A 23 -1.15 -12.47 -4.65
N CYS A 24 -0.01 -12.52 -3.94
CA CYS A 24 0.38 -13.70 -3.17
C CYS A 24 0.81 -13.38 -1.73
N SER A 25 0.72 -12.11 -1.31
CA SER A 25 1.08 -11.62 0.02
C SER A 25 2.54 -11.78 0.45
N GLU A 26 3.38 -12.40 -0.39
CA GLU A 26 4.82 -12.52 -0.14
C GLU A 26 5.52 -11.17 -0.15
N ARG A 27 6.53 -11.04 0.70
CA ARG A 27 7.34 -9.83 0.76
C ARG A 27 8.49 -9.91 -0.21
N ASN A 28 8.61 -8.88 -1.04
CA ASN A 28 9.67 -8.75 -2.01
C ASN A 28 10.23 -7.33 -2.00
N LYS A 29 11.55 -7.23 -1.91
CA LYS A 29 12.25 -5.94 -1.93
C LYS A 29 12.59 -5.58 -3.37
N ALA A 30 11.76 -4.74 -3.98
CA ALA A 30 12.07 -4.14 -5.28
C ALA A 30 13.35 -3.29 -5.18
N GLN A 31 14.31 -3.52 -6.07
CA GLN A 31 15.56 -2.77 -6.13
C GLN A 31 15.40 -1.43 -6.87
N ASP A 32 14.46 -1.37 -7.81
CA ASP A 32 14.19 -0.23 -8.67
C ASP A 32 12.71 0.23 -8.55
N ARG A 33 12.24 0.96 -9.56
CA ARG A 33 10.83 1.38 -9.68
C ARG A 33 9.91 0.24 -10.14
N THR A 34 10.46 -0.88 -10.56
CA THR A 34 9.72 -2.02 -11.08
C THR A 34 9.53 -3.05 -9.97
N TYR A 35 8.28 -3.39 -9.67
CA TYR A 35 7.96 -4.49 -8.78
C TYR A 35 7.76 -5.76 -9.61
N LYS A 36 8.51 -6.82 -9.29
CA LYS A 36 8.38 -8.15 -9.92
C LYS A 36 8.40 -9.23 -8.85
N CYS A 37 7.27 -9.89 -8.62
CA CYS A 37 7.16 -11.00 -7.68
C CYS A 37 7.44 -12.35 -8.37
N THR A 38 7.93 -13.32 -7.60
CA THR A 38 8.13 -14.70 -8.05
C THR A 38 6.82 -15.40 -8.41
N CYS A 39 5.67 -14.94 -7.90
CA CYS A 39 4.35 -15.45 -8.30
C CYS A 39 3.90 -15.01 -9.70
N GLY A 40 4.68 -14.16 -10.39
CA GLY A 40 4.38 -13.64 -11.73
C GLY A 40 3.76 -12.24 -11.74
N PHE A 41 3.39 -11.66 -10.59
CA PHE A 41 2.87 -10.30 -10.53
C PHE A 41 3.94 -9.23 -10.84
N HIS A 42 3.66 -8.34 -11.78
CA HIS A 42 4.57 -7.28 -12.20
C HIS A 42 3.87 -5.91 -12.40
N THR A 43 4.42 -4.85 -11.82
CA THR A 43 3.87 -3.48 -11.92
C THR A 43 4.89 -2.44 -11.45
N HIS A 44 4.50 -1.17 -11.35
CA HIS A 44 5.32 -0.13 -10.71
C HIS A 44 5.27 -0.24 -9.19
N ARG A 45 6.41 -0.12 -8.51
CA ARG A 45 6.54 -0.22 -7.05
C ARG A 45 5.62 0.75 -6.29
N ASP A 46 5.51 1.99 -6.76
CA ASP A 46 4.67 2.98 -6.08
C ASP A 46 3.17 2.65 -6.22
N ARG A 47 2.79 1.94 -7.29
CA ARG A 47 1.42 1.43 -7.46
C ARG A 47 1.13 0.30 -6.46
N VAL A 48 2.11 -0.56 -6.16
CA VAL A 48 1.99 -1.58 -5.10
C VAL A 48 1.79 -0.91 -3.74
N GLY A 49 2.60 0.11 -3.43
CA GLY A 49 2.46 0.90 -2.21
C GLY A 49 1.04 1.48 -2.05
N ALA A 50 0.53 2.13 -3.09
CA ALA A 50 -0.82 2.71 -3.08
C ALA A 50 -1.93 1.65 -2.94
N MET A 51 -1.81 0.51 -3.63
CA MET A 51 -2.76 -0.61 -3.50
C MET A 51 -2.84 -1.11 -2.05
N ASN A 52 -1.69 -1.25 -1.40
CA ASN A 52 -1.61 -1.80 -0.04
C ASN A 52 -1.98 -0.77 1.04
N ILE A 53 -1.75 0.53 0.80
CA ILE A 53 -2.19 1.62 1.71
C ILE A 53 -3.70 1.57 1.96
N ARG A 54 -4.50 1.18 0.96
CA ARG A 54 -5.97 1.04 1.10
C ARG A 54 -6.37 0.09 2.23
N TYR A 55 -5.55 -0.93 2.50
CA TYR A 55 -5.81 -1.96 3.50
C TYR A 55 -4.97 -1.79 4.76
N ALA A 56 -4.16 -0.73 4.84
CA ALA A 56 -3.31 -0.48 5.98
C ALA A 56 -4.15 0.06 7.16
N PRO A 57 -3.95 -0.43 8.39
CA PRO A 57 -4.59 0.13 9.57
C PRO A 57 -4.28 1.61 9.73
N VAL A 58 -5.32 2.39 10.01
CA VAL A 58 -5.18 3.79 10.39
C VAL A 58 -4.58 3.89 11.80
N ILE A 59 -3.72 4.89 11.99
CA ILE A 59 -2.94 5.04 13.24
C ILE A 59 -3.80 5.50 14.43
N ASP A 60 -5.02 5.98 14.19
CA ASP A 60 -5.96 6.48 15.20
C ASP A 60 -6.69 5.35 15.97
N GLY A 61 -6.32 4.09 15.72
CA GLY A 61 -6.81 2.92 16.45
C GLY A 61 -8.08 2.29 15.88
N ASN A 62 -8.70 2.89 14.86
CA ASN A 62 -9.91 2.36 14.21
C ASN A 62 -9.62 1.82 12.81
N SER A 63 -9.00 0.64 12.72
CA SER A 63 -8.80 -0.06 11.44
C SER A 63 -10.12 -0.21 10.68
N GLN A 64 -10.22 0.27 9.44
CA GLN A 64 -11.31 -0.14 8.56
C GLN A 64 -11.15 -1.64 8.27
N SER A 65 -12.20 -2.42 8.53
CA SER A 65 -12.22 -3.84 8.18
C SER A 65 -12.14 -3.99 6.66
N ALA A 66 -11.33 -4.97 6.22
CA ALA A 66 -11.14 -5.32 4.82
C ALA A 66 -12.40 -5.84 4.15
#